data_AF-A0A9D7NP01-F1
#
_entry.id   AF-A0A9D7NP01-F1
#
_cell.length_a   1.000
_cell.length_b   1.000
_cell.length_c   1.000
_cell.angle_alpha   90.00
_cell.angle_beta   90.00
_cell.angle_gamma   90.00
#
_symmetry.space_group_name_H-M   'P 1'
#
loop_
_entity.id
_entity.type
_entity.pdbx_description
1 polymer ?
#
loop_
_entity_poly.entity_id
_entity_poly.type
_entity_poly.pdbx_seq_one_letter_code
_entity_poly.pdbx_strand_id
1 'polypeptide(L)'
;MSSAWAARCVPLDGEYRVEGEISTLDDVLTALQARASASSGSVIRLRSDADGSLHLWFQHRGEAMWRSASDQVLRAPDAIECVDGWWQVLPAVRASRKNEQSVYLQGQSQLALAAASNGNLQLRVHFSGSERANLFSYESARVSLPIPGSGVAMTERLIWRDNRSIAPDPPPPPAPAPEPAAARDLRTKVQAALPPTATLRQFTMREKQADAHIYTRNSKEMASVEDRLHAAGILYQVISEPLWSGNGWLTTLRIDAAGAASPSAWSPSLFRVAFALDSYGDPAFATGRPTGAAGQYRVIVRSPEGRTADHYLARLRANAPMFRQIEVVSEHFEGKSRVVEVGLRTH
;
A
#
# COMPACT_ATOMS: atom_id res chain seq x y z
N MET A 1 15.89 48.90 -9.09
CA MET A 1 15.37 47.97 -8.06
C MET A 1 15.96 46.57 -8.15
N SER A 2 16.55 46.14 -9.28
CA SER A 2 17.16 44.80 -9.45
C SER A 2 18.42 44.52 -8.61
N SER A 3 19.29 45.52 -8.32
CA SER A 3 20.56 45.26 -7.60
C SER A 3 20.40 44.95 -6.10
N ALA A 4 19.28 45.31 -5.48
CA ALA A 4 19.08 45.14 -4.03
C ALA A 4 18.64 43.72 -3.65
N TRP A 5 18.07 42.98 -4.59
CA TRP A 5 17.53 41.63 -4.35
C TRP A 5 18.66 40.59 -4.39
N ALA A 6 19.51 40.64 -5.43
CA ALA A 6 20.71 39.81 -5.55
C ALA A 6 21.73 40.02 -4.42
N ALA A 7 21.74 41.18 -3.77
CA ALA A 7 22.59 41.46 -2.62
C ALA A 7 22.09 40.82 -1.30
N ARG A 8 20.84 40.35 -1.26
CA ARG A 8 20.19 39.83 -0.03
C ARG A 8 20.03 38.31 -0.01
N CYS A 9 19.87 37.68 -1.17
CA CYS A 9 19.70 36.22 -1.26
C CYS A 9 20.83 35.56 -2.04
N VAL A 10 21.33 34.45 -1.49
CA VAL A 10 22.36 33.63 -2.13
C VAL A 10 21.76 32.95 -3.37
N PRO A 11 22.39 33.02 -4.56
CA PRO A 11 21.93 32.30 -5.73
C PRO A 11 21.85 30.79 -5.47
N LEU A 12 20.83 30.14 -6.02
CA LEU A 12 20.61 28.69 -5.86
C LEU A 12 21.07 27.89 -7.08
N ASP A 13 21.93 28.48 -7.92
CA ASP A 13 22.35 27.91 -9.20
C ASP A 13 22.97 26.52 -9.03
N GLY A 14 22.37 25.51 -9.65
CA GLY A 14 22.88 24.14 -9.55
C GLY A 14 21.93 23.08 -10.10
N GLU A 15 22.40 21.84 -10.09
CA GLU A 15 21.59 20.66 -10.38
C GLU A 15 21.51 19.82 -9.12
N TYR A 16 20.30 19.52 -8.67
CA TYR A 16 20.09 18.84 -7.40
C TYR A 16 19.26 17.59 -7.60
N ARG A 17 19.59 16.53 -6.87
CA ARG A 17 18.76 15.33 -6.84
C ARG A 17 17.67 15.47 -5.79
N VAL A 18 16.44 15.26 -6.23
CA VAL A 18 15.24 15.33 -5.39
C VAL A 18 15.20 14.12 -4.46
N GLU A 19 15.36 14.36 -3.17
CA GLU A 19 15.37 13.32 -2.13
C GLU A 19 14.61 13.81 -0.89
N GLY A 20 13.95 12.90 -0.16
CA GLY A 20 13.25 13.25 1.08
C GLY A 20 12.19 12.25 1.51
N GLU A 21 11.66 12.48 2.72
CA GLU A 21 10.48 11.76 3.25
C GLU A 21 9.23 12.15 2.43
N ILE A 22 8.35 11.18 2.17
CA ILE A 22 7.28 11.31 1.16
C ILE A 22 6.35 12.50 1.46
N SER A 23 5.98 12.72 2.72
CA SER A 23 5.00 13.75 3.08
C SER A 23 5.59 15.16 2.98
N THR A 24 6.85 15.35 3.42
CA THR A 24 7.56 16.62 3.25
C THR A 24 7.90 16.88 1.79
N LEU A 25 8.30 15.85 1.04
CA LEU A 25 8.66 15.97 -0.37
C LEU A 25 7.46 16.40 -1.23
N ASP A 26 6.28 15.85 -0.97
CA ASP A 26 5.05 16.21 -1.68
C ASP A 26 4.67 17.68 -1.49
N ASP A 27 4.87 18.23 -0.30
CA ASP A 27 4.67 19.65 -0.02
C ASP A 27 5.67 20.52 -0.79
N VAL A 28 6.96 20.15 -0.79
CA VAL A 28 8.00 20.86 -1.54
C VAL A 28 7.65 20.89 -3.03
N LEU A 29 7.34 19.74 -3.61
CA LEU A 29 7.01 19.63 -5.02
C LEU A 29 5.71 20.37 -5.36
N THR A 30 4.76 20.45 -4.42
CA THR A 30 3.55 21.27 -4.60
C THR A 30 3.89 22.76 -4.59
N ALA A 31 4.71 23.22 -3.64
CA ALA A 31 5.10 24.62 -3.52
C ALA A 31 5.90 25.09 -4.75
N LEU A 32 6.75 24.22 -5.30
CA LEU A 32 7.50 24.47 -6.54
C LEU A 32 6.68 24.26 -7.82
N GLN A 33 5.39 23.92 -7.71
CA GLN A 33 4.50 23.61 -8.84
C GLN A 33 5.04 22.49 -9.76
N ALA A 34 5.72 21.51 -9.14
CA ALA A 34 6.52 20.47 -9.79
C ALA A 34 5.90 19.07 -9.73
N ARG A 35 4.72 18.88 -9.12
CA ARG A 35 4.13 17.55 -8.87
C ARG A 35 3.95 16.67 -10.10
N ALA A 36 3.66 17.26 -11.25
CA ALA A 36 3.51 16.50 -12.49
C ALA A 36 4.86 16.10 -13.12
N SER A 37 5.95 16.74 -12.70
CA SER A 37 7.23 16.73 -13.42
C SER A 37 8.38 16.10 -12.64
N ALA A 38 8.29 16.05 -11.31
CA ALA A 38 9.35 15.51 -10.46
C ALA A 38 8.81 14.52 -9.44
N SER A 39 9.64 13.54 -9.11
CA SER A 39 9.43 12.62 -7.98
C SER A 39 10.77 12.34 -7.31
N SER A 40 10.79 11.54 -6.23
CA SER A 40 12.03 11.14 -5.58
C SER A 40 12.98 10.48 -6.59
N GLY A 41 14.24 10.94 -6.63
CA GLY A 41 15.27 10.53 -7.57
C GLY A 41 15.33 11.35 -8.86
N SER A 42 14.37 12.23 -9.13
CA SER A 42 14.45 13.19 -10.24
C SER A 42 15.59 14.20 -10.04
N VAL A 43 16.12 14.74 -11.13
CA VAL A 43 17.08 15.86 -11.08
C VAL A 43 16.34 17.15 -11.40
N ILE A 44 16.56 18.17 -10.58
CA ILE A 44 16.08 19.52 -10.79
C ILE A 44 17.26 20.44 -11.05
N ARG A 45 17.17 21.29 -12.07
CA ARG A 45 18.10 22.39 -12.27
C ARG A 45 17.44 23.67 -11.79
N LEU A 46 18.16 24.44 -10.98
CA LEU A 46 17.75 25.76 -10.53
C LEU A 46 18.68 26.80 -11.12
N ARG A 47 18.10 27.92 -11.53
CA ARG A 47 18.86 29.13 -11.90
C ARG A 47 18.20 30.36 -11.31
N SER A 48 18.97 31.14 -10.58
CA SER A 48 18.56 32.42 -10.01
C SER A 48 18.98 33.54 -10.95
N ASP A 49 18.06 34.44 -11.28
CA ASP A 49 18.35 35.64 -12.04
C ASP A 49 18.45 36.89 -11.12
N ALA A 50 19.15 37.91 -11.60
CA ALA A 50 19.43 39.14 -10.84
C ALA A 50 18.18 40.02 -10.59
N ASP A 51 17.05 39.68 -11.21
CA ASP A 51 15.74 40.30 -10.98
C ASP A 51 14.97 39.63 -9.83
N GLY A 52 15.50 38.56 -9.24
CA GLY A 52 14.83 37.76 -8.22
C GLY A 52 13.87 36.73 -8.78
N SER A 53 14.03 36.32 -10.04
CA SER A 53 13.35 35.17 -10.62
C SER A 53 14.15 33.89 -10.34
N LEU A 54 13.44 32.79 -10.03
CA LEU A 54 13.98 31.44 -9.93
C LEU A 54 13.40 30.59 -11.06
N HIS A 55 14.27 30.16 -11.97
CA HIS A 55 13.94 29.26 -13.06
C HIS A 55 14.21 27.81 -12.65
N LEU A 56 13.24 26.94 -12.93
CA LEU A 56 13.29 25.53 -12.60
C LEU A 56 13.14 24.69 -13.86
N TRP A 57 14.02 23.71 -14.02
CA TRP A 57 13.89 22.64 -15.02
C TRP A 57 13.85 21.30 -14.30
N PHE A 58 13.06 20.36 -14.83
CA PHE A 58 12.95 19.00 -14.31
C PHE A 58 13.40 18.00 -15.37
N GLN A 59 14.33 17.11 -15.00
CA GLN A 59 14.73 16.02 -15.86
C GLN A 59 13.79 14.84 -15.65
N HIS A 60 12.96 14.54 -16.65
CA HIS A 60 12.07 13.38 -16.60
C HIS A 60 12.85 12.07 -16.82
N ARG A 61 12.34 10.98 -16.25
CA ARG A 61 12.99 9.66 -16.33
C ARG A 61 13.07 9.19 -17.78
N GLY A 62 14.28 9.07 -18.32
CA GLY A 62 14.55 8.64 -19.70
C GLY A 62 14.87 9.77 -20.69
N GLU A 63 14.80 11.05 -20.29
CA GLU A 63 15.25 12.17 -21.11
C GLU A 63 16.77 12.40 -20.93
N ALA A 64 17.52 12.28 -22.02
CA ALA A 64 18.97 12.49 -22.03
C ALA A 64 19.38 13.97 -22.05
N MET A 65 18.47 14.87 -22.41
CA MET A 65 18.74 16.31 -22.57
C MET A 65 17.70 17.15 -21.84
N TRP A 66 18.16 18.24 -21.23
CA TRP A 66 17.31 19.25 -20.65
C TRP A 66 16.53 19.99 -21.73
N ARG A 67 15.29 20.36 -21.41
CA ARG A 67 14.51 21.26 -22.25
C ARG A 67 15.16 22.64 -22.27
N SER A 68 15.08 23.32 -23.42
CA SER A 68 15.67 24.64 -23.61
C SER A 68 14.94 25.74 -22.83
N ALA A 69 13.63 25.61 -22.63
CA ALA A 69 12.82 26.49 -21.78
C ALA A 69 12.68 25.92 -20.37
N SER A 70 12.65 26.79 -19.36
CA SER A 70 12.34 26.40 -17.97
C SER A 70 10.90 25.89 -17.87
N ASP A 71 10.71 24.79 -17.16
CA ASP A 71 9.37 24.23 -16.93
C ASP A 71 8.54 25.13 -16.02
N GLN A 72 9.19 25.80 -15.06
CA GLN A 72 8.55 26.76 -14.14
C GLN A 72 9.45 27.96 -13.86
N VAL A 73 8.81 29.10 -13.57
CA VAL A 73 9.49 30.33 -13.15
C VAL A 73 8.75 30.92 -11.95
N LEU A 74 9.41 30.99 -10.81
CA LEU A 74 8.92 31.70 -9.63
C LEU A 74 9.50 33.11 -9.64
N ARG A 75 8.66 34.14 -9.53
CA ARG A 75 9.10 35.54 -9.62
C ARG A 75 8.81 36.29 -8.33
N ALA A 76 9.76 37.11 -7.89
CA ALA A 76 9.55 38.05 -6.80
C ALA A 76 8.68 39.25 -7.24
N PRO A 77 7.87 39.83 -6.34
CA PRO A 77 7.59 39.40 -4.97
C PRO A 77 6.43 38.39 -4.86
N ASP A 78 5.76 38.07 -5.96
CA ASP A 78 4.46 37.38 -5.94
C ASP A 78 4.56 35.91 -5.54
N ALA A 79 5.61 35.22 -5.97
CA ALA A 79 5.79 33.78 -5.74
C ALA A 79 6.95 33.46 -4.80
N ILE A 80 7.89 34.39 -4.62
CA ILE A 80 9.07 34.21 -3.78
C ILE A 80 9.50 35.52 -3.15
N GLU A 81 9.99 35.43 -1.92
CA GLU A 81 10.63 36.54 -1.21
C GLU A 81 11.96 36.09 -0.59
N CYS A 82 12.81 37.06 -0.29
CA CYS A 82 14.09 36.82 0.36
C CYS A 82 13.98 37.17 1.85
N VAL A 83 14.09 36.15 2.72
CA VAL A 83 14.02 36.30 4.19
C VAL A 83 15.26 35.66 4.80
N ASP A 84 16.09 36.47 5.48
CA ASP A 84 17.31 36.01 6.16
C ASP A 84 18.25 35.16 5.28
N GLY A 85 18.35 35.49 4.00
CA GLY A 85 19.16 34.77 3.01
C GLY A 85 18.51 33.50 2.45
N TRP A 86 17.27 33.20 2.83
CA TRP A 86 16.46 32.10 2.29
C TRP A 86 15.46 32.61 1.25
N TRP A 87 15.29 31.84 0.18
CA TRP A 87 14.23 32.01 -0.79
C TRP A 87 12.96 31.37 -0.24
N GLN A 88 12.04 32.18 0.28
CA GLN A 88 10.77 31.75 0.83
C GLN A 88 9.70 31.78 -0.27
N VAL A 89 9.01 30.66 -0.49
CA VAL A 89 7.96 30.52 -1.49
C VAL A 89 6.62 30.99 -0.91
N LEU A 90 5.94 31.86 -1.67
CA LEU A 90 4.71 32.57 -1.32
C LEU A 90 3.59 32.14 -2.28
N PRO A 91 3.16 30.88 -2.21
CA PRO A 91 2.06 30.62 -1.30
C PRO A 91 2.29 29.40 -0.41
N ALA A 92 1.78 29.46 0.82
CA ALA A 92 1.74 28.29 1.67
C ALA A 92 0.81 27.22 1.04
N VAL A 93 1.28 25.99 1.00
CA VAL A 93 0.55 24.87 0.38
C VAL A 93 -0.25 24.12 1.43
N ARG A 94 -1.42 23.60 1.05
CA ARG A 94 -2.19 22.73 1.94
C ARG A 94 -1.43 21.44 2.18
N ALA A 95 -1.28 21.08 3.44
CA ALA A 95 -0.50 19.92 3.85
C ALA A 95 -1.20 19.15 4.97
N SER A 96 -0.82 17.89 5.12
CA SER A 96 -1.23 17.05 6.25
C SER A 96 -0.02 16.36 6.87
N ARG A 97 -0.03 16.25 8.20
CA ARG A 97 1.00 15.55 8.97
C ARG A 97 0.37 14.58 9.95
N LYS A 98 1.10 13.53 10.32
CA LYS A 98 0.78 12.73 11.49
C LYS A 98 1.63 13.23 12.65
N ASN A 99 1.01 13.44 13.80
CA ASN A 99 1.77 13.66 15.03
C ASN A 99 2.33 12.32 15.57
N GLU A 100 3.11 12.39 16.64
CA GLU A 100 3.71 11.22 17.29
C GLU A 100 2.67 10.20 17.80
N GLN A 101 1.45 10.66 18.10
CA GLN A 101 0.32 9.82 18.50
C GLN A 101 -0.49 9.27 17.32
N SER A 102 0.04 9.38 16.09
CA SER A 102 -0.60 8.93 14.83
C SER A 102 -1.93 9.62 14.48
N VAL A 103 -2.19 10.80 15.05
CA VAL A 103 -3.35 11.64 14.70
C VAL A 103 -3.03 12.52 13.51
N TYR A 104 -3.98 12.64 12.58
CA TYR A 104 -3.83 13.49 11.39
C TYR A 104 -4.11 14.96 11.70
N LEU A 105 -3.10 15.78 11.43
CA LEU A 105 -3.16 17.24 11.44
C LEU A 105 -3.40 17.73 10.02
N GLN A 106 -4.26 18.75 9.87
CA GLN A 106 -4.46 19.44 8.60
C GLN A 106 -4.05 20.90 8.75
N GLY A 107 -3.29 21.42 7.80
CA GLY A 107 -2.70 22.74 7.91
C GLY A 107 -2.09 23.24 6.62
N GLN A 108 -1.07 24.08 6.78
CA GLN A 108 -0.33 24.68 5.69
C GLN A 108 1.17 24.48 5.89
N SER A 109 1.89 24.28 4.80
CA SER A 109 3.34 24.19 4.74
C SER A 109 3.90 25.37 3.98
N GLN A 110 4.93 26.01 4.52
CA GLN A 110 5.69 27.05 3.86
C GLN A 110 7.10 26.55 3.56
N LEU A 111 7.54 26.76 2.31
CA LEU A 111 8.84 26.30 1.84
C LEU A 111 9.85 27.46 1.85
N ALA A 112 11.04 27.20 2.36
CA ALA A 112 12.20 28.06 2.23
C ALA A 112 13.40 27.27 1.67
N LEU A 113 14.16 27.87 0.75
CA LEU A 113 15.30 27.26 0.06
C LEU A 113 16.57 28.08 0.33
N ALA A 114 17.70 27.42 0.55
CA ALA A 114 19.01 28.07 0.63
C ALA A 114 20.12 27.17 0.11
N ALA A 115 21.16 27.78 -0.46
CA ALA A 115 22.37 27.06 -0.82
C ALA A 115 23.15 26.67 0.44
N ALA A 116 23.61 25.42 0.50
CA ALA A 116 24.56 24.96 1.51
C ALA A 116 26.00 25.26 1.09
N SER A 117 26.90 25.38 2.06
CA SER A 117 28.34 25.59 1.82
C SER A 117 29.03 24.47 1.05
N ASN A 118 28.44 23.27 1.00
CA ASN A 118 28.99 22.10 0.31
C ASN A 118 28.39 21.88 -1.09
N GLY A 119 27.69 22.88 -1.65
CA GLY A 119 27.04 22.79 -2.97
C GLY A 119 25.68 22.09 -2.95
N ASN A 120 25.21 21.60 -1.81
CA ASN A 120 23.86 21.06 -1.69
C ASN A 120 22.81 22.16 -1.60
N LEU A 121 21.55 21.82 -1.89
CA LEU A 121 20.40 22.68 -1.61
C LEU A 121 19.76 22.26 -0.28
N GLN A 122 19.61 23.21 0.63
CA GLN A 122 18.84 23.03 1.85
C GLN A 122 17.41 23.50 1.61
N LEU A 123 16.46 22.66 2.01
CA LEU A 123 15.05 22.98 2.00
C LEU A 123 14.53 22.91 3.42
N ARG A 124 13.76 23.92 3.80
CA ARG A 124 13.10 24.00 5.10
C ARG A 124 11.61 24.12 4.86
N VAL A 125 10.87 23.19 5.43
CA VAL A 125 9.40 23.17 5.38
C VAL A 125 8.89 23.50 6.77
N HIS A 126 8.25 24.65 6.91
CA HIS A 126 7.56 25.03 8.13
C HIS A 126 6.08 24.66 8.00
N PHE A 127 5.64 23.64 8.73
CA PHE A 127 4.25 23.22 8.80
C PHE A 127 3.56 23.84 10.01
N SER A 128 2.37 24.37 9.82
CA SER A 128 1.48 24.81 10.89
C SER A 128 0.08 24.25 10.65
N GLY A 129 -0.46 23.51 11.61
CA GLY A 129 -1.75 22.85 11.46
C GLY A 129 -2.35 22.43 12.79
N SER A 130 -3.56 21.87 12.73
CA SER A 130 -4.26 21.37 13.91
C SER A 130 -5.08 20.13 13.57
N GLU A 131 -5.46 19.40 14.61
CA GLU A 131 -6.46 18.34 14.47
C GLU A 131 -7.79 18.96 14.06
N ARG A 132 -8.53 18.29 13.19
CA ARG A 132 -9.85 18.75 12.75
C ARG A 132 -10.93 17.76 13.13
N ALA A 133 -11.92 18.25 13.87
CA ALA A 133 -13.15 17.52 14.14
C ALA A 133 -14.09 17.68 12.94
N ASN A 134 -14.55 16.57 12.37
CA ASN A 134 -15.58 16.59 11.33
C ASN A 134 -16.92 16.93 11.97
N LEU A 135 -17.54 18.03 11.54
CA LEU A 135 -18.89 18.38 11.98
C LEU A 135 -19.94 17.72 11.07
N PHE A 136 -19.72 17.77 9.75
CA PHE A 136 -20.61 17.20 8.75
C PHE A 136 -19.80 16.59 7.60
N SER A 137 -20.23 15.43 7.13
CA SER A 137 -19.66 14.75 5.96
C SER A 137 -20.79 14.39 5.01
N TYR A 138 -20.86 15.10 3.89
CA TYR A 138 -21.70 14.77 2.74
C TYR A 138 -20.81 14.11 1.67
N GLU A 139 -21.42 13.47 0.66
CA GLU A 139 -20.65 12.93 -0.49
C GLU A 139 -19.91 14.03 -1.28
N SER A 140 -20.39 15.29 -1.23
CA SER A 140 -19.84 16.42 -2.00
C SER A 140 -19.01 17.41 -1.19
N ALA A 141 -19.07 17.38 0.15
CA ALA A 141 -18.34 18.32 0.99
C ALA A 141 -18.13 17.78 2.41
N ARG A 142 -16.94 18.06 2.97
CA ARG A 142 -16.61 17.80 4.37
C ARG A 142 -16.37 19.12 5.07
N VAL A 143 -17.22 19.43 6.06
CA VAL A 143 -17.05 20.60 6.93
C VAL A 143 -16.41 20.12 8.23
N SER A 144 -15.21 20.61 8.50
CA SER A 144 -14.45 20.29 9.70
C SER A 144 -14.00 21.56 10.39
N LEU A 145 -13.93 21.55 11.73
CA LEU A 145 -13.41 22.65 12.53
C LEU A 145 -12.09 22.26 13.21
N PRO A 146 -11.15 23.20 13.38
CA PRO A 146 -9.96 22.95 14.18
C PRO A 146 -10.34 22.70 15.65
N ILE A 147 -9.72 21.71 16.26
CA ILE A 147 -9.89 21.43 17.69
C ILE A 147 -9.07 22.48 18.47
N PRO A 148 -9.69 23.26 19.38
CA PRO A 148 -8.94 24.22 20.20
C PRO A 148 -7.82 23.54 21.00
N GLY A 149 -6.62 24.11 20.98
CA GLY A 149 -5.47 23.60 21.73
C GLY A 149 -4.68 22.47 21.06
N SER A 150 -5.11 21.96 19.88
CA SER A 150 -4.38 20.93 19.13
C SER A 150 -3.44 21.48 18.05
N GLY A 151 -3.18 22.80 18.07
CA GLY A 151 -2.29 23.47 17.12
C GLY A 151 -0.85 23.04 17.32
N VAL A 152 -0.20 22.61 16.24
CA VAL A 152 1.21 22.21 16.23
C VAL A 152 1.91 22.92 15.08
N ALA A 153 3.12 23.42 15.36
CA ALA A 153 4.05 23.90 14.35
C ALA A 153 5.28 22.98 14.32
N MET A 154 5.71 22.59 13.13
CA MET A 154 6.83 21.69 12.90
C MET A 154 7.76 22.31 11.86
N THR A 155 9.07 22.09 12.00
CA THR A 155 10.05 22.52 11.00
C THR A 155 10.85 21.31 10.55
N GLU A 156 10.63 20.91 9.31
CA GLU A 156 11.31 19.79 8.67
C GLU A 156 12.42 20.31 7.76
N ARG A 157 13.54 19.59 7.70
CA ARG A 157 14.68 19.97 6.87
C ARG A 157 15.01 18.83 5.91
N LEU A 158 15.10 19.17 4.63
CA LEU A 158 15.55 18.29 3.57
C LEU A 158 16.85 18.85 2.99
N ILE A 159 17.68 17.94 2.47
CA ILE A 159 18.92 18.30 1.79
C ILE A 159 18.90 17.59 0.44
N TRP A 160 18.82 18.36 -0.64
CA TRP A 160 19.01 17.84 -1.99
C TRP A 160 20.48 17.99 -2.36
N ARG A 161 21.11 16.88 -2.72
CA ARG A 161 22.54 16.84 -3.02
C ARG A 161 22.81 17.35 -4.43
N ASP A 162 23.97 17.98 -4.63
CA ASP A 162 24.43 18.34 -5.98
C ASP A 162 24.53 17.06 -6.83
N ASN A 163 23.82 17.03 -7.95
CA ASN A 163 23.78 15.89 -8.87
C ASN A 163 25.18 15.54 -9.41
N ARG A 164 26.09 16.51 -9.53
CA ARG A 164 27.48 16.27 -9.97
C ARG A 164 28.33 15.56 -8.92
N SER A 165 27.92 15.59 -7.66
CA SER A 165 28.62 14.96 -6.53
C SER A 165 28.15 13.53 -6.23
N ILE A 166 27.09 13.06 -6.88
CA ILE A 166 26.52 11.74 -6.69
C ILE A 166 27.14 10.80 -7.72
N ALA A 167 27.69 9.67 -7.27
CA ALA A 167 28.16 8.62 -8.17
C ALA A 167 27.03 8.28 -9.17
N PRO A 168 27.34 8.06 -10.46
CA PRO A 168 26.31 7.75 -11.45
C PRO A 168 25.43 6.62 -10.91
N ASP A 169 24.11 6.77 -11.08
CA ASP A 169 23.16 5.75 -10.64
C ASP A 169 23.67 4.38 -11.07
N PRO A 170 23.63 3.36 -10.19
CA PRO A 170 23.92 2.00 -10.62
C PRO A 170 23.09 1.73 -11.88
N PRO A 171 23.69 1.17 -12.94
CA PRO A 171 22.99 0.95 -14.19
C PRO A 171 21.66 0.27 -13.89
N PRO A 172 20.56 0.70 -14.53
CA PRO A 172 19.27 0.09 -14.29
C PRO A 172 19.45 -1.42 -14.38
N PRO A 173 18.89 -2.19 -13.42
CA PRO A 173 19.03 -3.63 -13.46
C PRO A 173 18.66 -4.09 -14.87
N PRO A 174 19.46 -5.01 -15.46
CA PRO A 174 19.24 -5.45 -16.82
C PRO A 174 17.77 -5.78 -17.00
N ALA A 175 17.19 -5.32 -18.12
CA ALA A 175 15.78 -5.52 -18.42
C ALA A 175 15.42 -6.97 -18.06
N PRO A 176 14.36 -7.20 -17.25
CA PRO A 176 14.05 -8.54 -16.80
C PRO A 176 13.95 -9.43 -18.04
N ALA A 177 14.66 -10.55 -18.00
CA ALA A 177 14.64 -11.52 -19.08
C ALA A 177 13.18 -11.77 -19.48
N PRO A 178 12.87 -11.85 -20.79
CA PRO A 178 11.50 -12.05 -21.25
C PRO A 178 10.87 -13.21 -20.49
N GLU A 179 9.71 -12.95 -19.90
CA GLU A 179 8.93 -13.94 -19.13
C GLU A 179 8.87 -15.26 -19.93
N PRO A 180 9.34 -16.39 -19.38
CA PRO A 180 9.30 -17.67 -20.08
C PRO A 180 7.88 -18.01 -20.56
N ALA A 181 7.74 -18.63 -21.74
CA ALA A 181 6.41 -18.95 -22.29
C ALA A 181 5.54 -19.75 -21.29
N ALA A 182 6.13 -20.72 -20.59
CA ALA A 182 5.46 -21.49 -19.54
C ALA A 182 4.95 -20.64 -18.38
N ALA A 183 5.68 -19.57 -18.01
CA ALA A 183 5.27 -18.62 -16.98
C ALA A 183 4.04 -17.82 -17.42
N ARG A 184 4.06 -17.34 -18.65
CA ARG A 184 2.95 -16.59 -19.25
C ARG A 184 1.69 -17.43 -19.38
N ASP A 185 1.84 -18.69 -19.80
CA ASP A 185 0.72 -19.62 -19.95
C ASP A 185 0.09 -19.95 -18.59
N LEU A 186 0.91 -20.22 -17.57
CA LEU A 186 0.43 -20.47 -16.21
C LEU A 186 -0.24 -19.21 -15.63
N ARG A 187 0.37 -18.03 -15.78
CA ARG A 187 -0.22 -16.76 -15.36
C ARG A 187 -1.58 -16.52 -16.00
N THR A 188 -1.71 -16.81 -17.29
CA THR A 188 -2.97 -16.66 -18.03
C THR A 188 -4.05 -17.61 -17.50
N LYS A 189 -3.70 -18.88 -17.24
CA LYS A 189 -4.62 -19.86 -16.64
C LYS A 189 -5.09 -19.43 -15.25
N VAL A 190 -4.15 -19.00 -14.40
CA VAL A 190 -4.47 -18.53 -13.04
C VAL A 190 -5.36 -17.30 -13.10
N GLN A 191 -5.01 -16.30 -13.91
CA GLN A 191 -5.80 -15.08 -14.06
C GLN A 191 -7.23 -15.36 -14.57
N ALA A 192 -7.39 -16.31 -15.49
CA ALA A 192 -8.70 -16.72 -16.00
C ALA A 192 -9.57 -17.45 -14.95
N ALA A 193 -8.94 -18.15 -14.00
CA ALA A 193 -9.63 -18.81 -12.89
C ALA A 193 -10.07 -17.82 -11.79
N LEU A 194 -9.44 -16.66 -11.66
CA LEU A 194 -9.77 -15.72 -10.60
C LEU A 194 -11.17 -15.09 -10.77
N PRO A 195 -11.83 -14.69 -9.67
CA PRO A 195 -13.01 -13.82 -9.73
C PRO A 195 -12.70 -12.50 -10.45
N PRO A 196 -13.67 -11.86 -11.15
CA PRO A 196 -13.43 -10.62 -11.90
C PRO A 196 -12.89 -9.45 -11.06
N THR A 197 -13.20 -9.45 -9.77
CA THR A 197 -12.83 -8.43 -8.79
C THR A 197 -11.52 -8.76 -8.04
N ALA A 198 -10.99 -9.97 -8.23
CA ALA A 198 -9.70 -10.39 -7.69
C ALA A 198 -8.57 -9.94 -8.61
N THR A 199 -7.46 -9.48 -8.02
CA THR A 199 -6.29 -9.00 -8.76
C THR A 199 -5.08 -9.86 -8.42
N LEU A 200 -4.42 -10.40 -9.45
CA LEU A 200 -3.09 -11.00 -9.32
C LEU A 200 -2.06 -9.87 -9.29
N ARG A 201 -1.59 -9.50 -8.09
CA ARG A 201 -0.67 -8.37 -7.90
C ARG A 201 0.74 -8.68 -8.35
N GLN A 202 1.19 -9.89 -8.05
CA GLN A 202 2.53 -10.35 -8.35
C GLN A 202 2.47 -11.84 -8.68
N PHE A 203 3.26 -12.24 -9.67
CA PHE A 203 3.40 -13.62 -10.10
C PHE A 203 4.89 -13.87 -10.34
N THR A 204 5.49 -14.76 -9.56
CA THR A 204 6.92 -15.02 -9.60
C THR A 204 7.16 -16.49 -9.81
N MET A 205 7.69 -16.85 -10.99
CA MET A 205 8.09 -18.21 -11.28
C MET A 205 9.36 -18.60 -10.53
N ARG A 206 9.36 -19.82 -10.01
CA ARG A 206 10.49 -20.52 -9.42
C ARG A 206 10.55 -21.92 -10.04
N GLU A 207 11.36 -22.08 -11.08
CA GLU A 207 11.56 -23.37 -11.79
C GLU A 207 10.25 -24.09 -12.18
N LYS A 208 9.68 -24.92 -11.29
CA LYS A 208 8.45 -25.71 -11.47
C LYS A 208 7.24 -25.22 -10.67
N GLN A 209 7.38 -24.11 -9.95
CA GLN A 209 6.34 -23.55 -9.09
C GLN A 209 6.21 -22.04 -9.35
N ALA A 210 5.09 -21.45 -8.99
CA ALA A 210 4.86 -20.02 -9.10
C ALA A 210 4.27 -19.48 -7.80
N ASP A 211 4.89 -18.46 -7.22
CA ASP A 211 4.29 -17.71 -6.13
C ASP A 211 3.34 -16.66 -6.73
N ALA A 212 2.05 -16.77 -6.41
CA ALA A 212 0.97 -15.91 -6.84
C ALA A 212 0.43 -15.11 -5.66
N HIS A 213 0.54 -13.78 -5.73
CA HIS A 213 0.01 -12.86 -4.74
C HIS A 213 -1.36 -12.36 -5.19
N ILE A 214 -2.40 -12.75 -4.47
CA ILE A 214 -3.79 -12.48 -4.84
C ILE A 214 -4.40 -11.51 -3.86
N TYR A 215 -5.04 -10.48 -4.41
CA TYR A 215 -5.72 -9.43 -3.67
C TYR A 215 -7.22 -9.42 -4.01
N THR A 216 -8.08 -9.31 -2.99
CA THR A 216 -9.52 -9.06 -3.15
C THR A 216 -9.96 -7.97 -2.19
N ARG A 217 -11.12 -7.33 -2.45
CA ARG A 217 -11.66 -6.29 -1.55
C ARG A 217 -12.55 -6.86 -0.46
N ASN A 218 -13.14 -8.04 -0.67
CA ASN A 218 -14.04 -8.66 0.30
C ASN A 218 -13.68 -10.12 0.59
N SER A 219 -14.11 -10.59 1.75
CA SER A 219 -13.81 -11.93 2.29
C SER A 219 -14.47 -13.03 1.47
N LYS A 220 -15.68 -12.80 0.95
CA LYS A 220 -16.42 -13.76 0.12
C LYS A 220 -15.72 -14.04 -1.20
N GLU A 221 -15.16 -13.02 -1.85
CA GLU A 221 -14.32 -13.16 -3.04
C GLU A 221 -13.04 -13.91 -2.73
N MET A 222 -12.41 -13.62 -1.60
CA MET A 222 -11.20 -14.33 -1.19
C MET A 222 -11.49 -15.83 -1.01
N ALA A 223 -12.59 -16.17 -0.37
CA ALA A 223 -13.03 -17.57 -0.28
C ALA A 223 -13.31 -18.18 -1.67
N SER A 224 -13.92 -17.41 -2.58
CA SER A 224 -14.20 -17.86 -3.95
C SER A 224 -12.95 -18.04 -4.81
N VAL A 225 -11.82 -17.40 -4.51
CA VAL A 225 -10.55 -17.58 -5.22
C VAL A 225 -10.13 -19.05 -5.14
N GLU A 226 -10.11 -19.59 -3.92
CA GLU A 226 -9.70 -20.97 -3.66
C GLU A 226 -10.62 -21.99 -4.34
N ASP A 227 -11.93 -21.76 -4.30
CA ASP A 227 -12.93 -22.62 -4.97
C ASP A 227 -12.74 -22.62 -6.49
N ARG A 228 -12.47 -21.46 -7.09
CA ARG A 228 -12.30 -21.36 -8.55
C ARG A 228 -10.98 -21.91 -9.04
N LEU A 229 -9.90 -21.72 -8.28
CA LEU A 229 -8.61 -22.35 -8.58
C LEU A 229 -8.74 -23.88 -8.54
N HIS A 230 -9.40 -24.41 -7.51
CA HIS A 230 -9.68 -25.84 -7.42
C HIS A 230 -10.56 -26.33 -8.58
N ALA A 231 -11.65 -25.63 -8.90
CA ALA A 231 -12.54 -25.98 -10.02
C ALA A 231 -11.83 -25.92 -11.39
N ALA A 232 -10.82 -25.06 -11.54
CA ALA A 232 -9.98 -24.97 -12.72
C ALA A 232 -8.89 -26.06 -12.77
N GLY A 233 -8.83 -26.96 -11.78
CA GLY A 233 -7.81 -28.01 -11.68
C GLY A 233 -6.42 -27.47 -11.36
N ILE A 234 -6.33 -26.25 -10.80
CA ILE A 234 -5.06 -25.62 -10.43
C ILE A 234 -4.73 -26.03 -9.00
N LEU A 235 -3.69 -26.85 -8.86
CA LEU A 235 -3.16 -27.23 -7.55
C LEU A 235 -2.34 -26.08 -6.97
N TYR A 236 -2.55 -25.80 -5.70
CA TYR A 236 -1.82 -24.78 -4.97
C TYR A 236 -1.58 -25.18 -3.52
N GLN A 237 -0.55 -24.57 -2.94
CA GLN A 237 -0.25 -24.58 -1.52
C GLN A 237 -0.40 -23.16 -0.97
N VAL A 238 -1.06 -23.02 0.17
CA VAL A 238 -1.16 -21.73 0.88
C VAL A 238 0.18 -21.45 1.56
N ILE A 239 0.87 -20.39 1.13
CA ILE A 239 2.14 -19.95 1.74
C ILE A 239 1.88 -18.95 2.85
N SER A 240 0.91 -18.06 2.65
CA SER A 240 0.42 -17.14 3.67
C SER A 240 -1.09 -17.20 3.72
N GLU A 241 -1.66 -17.45 4.90
CA GLU A 241 -3.11 -17.35 5.12
C GLU A 241 -3.64 -15.98 4.67
N PRO A 242 -4.89 -15.89 4.18
CA PRO A 242 -5.51 -14.61 3.87
C PRO A 242 -5.53 -13.67 5.08
N LEU A 243 -4.93 -12.50 4.91
CA LEU A 243 -4.87 -11.45 5.93
C LEU A 243 -5.51 -10.17 5.42
N TRP A 244 -6.22 -9.47 6.30
CA TRP A 244 -6.74 -8.13 6.00
C TRP A 244 -5.59 -7.10 6.09
N SER A 245 -5.28 -6.45 4.98
CA SER A 245 -4.23 -5.44 4.89
C SER A 245 -4.55 -4.42 3.79
N GLY A 246 -4.33 -3.13 4.07
CA GLY A 246 -4.45 -2.07 3.07
C GLY A 246 -5.82 -2.01 2.36
N ASN A 247 -6.91 -2.13 3.12
CA ASN A 247 -8.31 -2.12 2.64
C ASN A 247 -8.72 -3.32 1.76
N GLY A 248 -8.04 -4.45 1.89
CA GLY A 248 -8.48 -5.69 1.26
C GLY A 248 -7.85 -6.93 1.90
N TRP A 249 -8.17 -8.09 1.32
CA TRP A 249 -7.60 -9.37 1.70
C TRP A 249 -6.43 -9.68 0.76
N LEU A 250 -5.32 -10.11 1.34
CA LEU A 250 -4.13 -10.54 0.62
C LEU A 250 -3.77 -11.96 1.02
N THR A 251 -3.45 -12.79 0.02
CA THR A 251 -2.91 -14.14 0.22
C THR A 251 -1.77 -14.40 -0.76
N THR A 252 -0.91 -15.35 -0.42
CA THR A 252 0.17 -15.84 -1.26
C THR A 252 -0.02 -17.34 -1.44
N LEU A 253 -0.25 -17.75 -2.68
CA LEU A 253 -0.41 -19.15 -3.06
C LEU A 253 0.79 -19.58 -3.89
N ARG A 254 1.27 -20.79 -3.66
CA ARG A 254 2.27 -21.43 -4.50
C ARG A 254 1.58 -22.41 -5.44
N ILE A 255 1.71 -22.19 -6.73
CA ILE A 255 1.01 -22.91 -7.78
C ILE A 255 2.01 -23.83 -8.48
N ASP A 256 1.67 -25.09 -8.67
CA ASP A 256 2.54 -26.04 -9.36
C ASP A 256 2.38 -25.91 -10.88
N ALA A 257 3.49 -25.69 -11.58
CA ALA A 257 3.53 -25.56 -13.04
C ALA A 257 3.56 -26.96 -13.69
N ALA A 258 2.42 -27.65 -13.68
CA ALA A 258 2.11 -28.91 -14.39
C ALA A 258 3.12 -30.09 -14.27
N GLY A 259 2.65 -31.18 -13.66
CA GLY A 259 3.25 -32.51 -13.81
C GLY A 259 4.26 -32.93 -12.76
N ALA A 260 4.50 -32.13 -11.72
CA ALA A 260 5.13 -32.67 -10.51
C ALA A 260 4.16 -33.69 -9.90
N ALA A 261 4.54 -34.97 -9.97
CA ALA A 261 3.84 -36.07 -9.34
C ALA A 261 3.84 -35.86 -7.82
N SER A 262 2.86 -35.11 -7.33
CA SER A 262 2.44 -35.17 -5.96
C SER A 262 0.93 -35.05 -5.96
N PRO A 263 0.19 -36.10 -5.55
CA PRO A 263 -1.22 -35.98 -5.26
C PRO A 263 -1.35 -35.22 -3.93
N SER A 264 -0.96 -33.94 -3.90
CA SER A 264 -1.32 -33.11 -2.76
C SER A 264 -2.82 -32.85 -2.89
N ALA A 265 -3.58 -33.64 -2.13
CA ALA A 265 -4.98 -33.41 -1.83
C ALA A 265 -5.23 -31.91 -1.63
N TRP A 266 -6.30 -31.41 -2.24
CA TRP A 266 -6.65 -30.00 -2.16
C TRP A 266 -6.82 -29.60 -0.69
N SER A 267 -5.94 -28.69 -0.25
CA SER A 267 -5.85 -28.25 1.15
C SER A 267 -6.20 -26.77 1.22
N PRO A 268 -7.49 -26.42 1.44
CA PRO A 268 -7.91 -25.02 1.55
C PRO A 268 -7.25 -24.32 2.73
N SER A 269 -7.22 -22.99 2.69
CA SER A 269 -6.72 -22.17 3.79
C SER A 269 -7.60 -22.30 5.04
N LEU A 270 -7.04 -22.03 6.23
CA LEU A 270 -7.83 -21.95 7.46
C LEU A 270 -8.90 -20.87 7.36
N PHE A 271 -8.61 -19.78 6.65
CA PHE A 271 -9.59 -18.75 6.34
C PHE A 271 -10.78 -19.30 5.55
N ARG A 272 -10.54 -20.10 4.50
CA ARG A 272 -11.59 -20.70 3.67
C ARG A 272 -12.44 -21.68 4.46
N VAL A 273 -11.82 -22.48 5.33
CA VAL A 273 -12.51 -23.39 6.25
C VAL A 273 -13.38 -22.61 7.24
N ALA A 274 -12.85 -21.55 7.86
CA ALA A 274 -13.61 -20.69 8.77
C ALA A 274 -14.81 -20.05 8.05
N PHE A 275 -14.59 -19.51 6.86
CA PHE A 275 -15.67 -18.92 6.05
C PHE A 275 -16.77 -19.93 5.72
N ALA A 276 -16.41 -21.19 5.46
CA ALA A 276 -17.37 -22.27 5.21
C ALA A 276 -18.23 -22.56 6.45
N LEU A 277 -17.59 -22.65 7.61
CA LEU A 277 -18.25 -22.91 8.89
C LEU A 277 -19.23 -21.79 9.24
N ASP A 278 -18.85 -20.53 9.01
CA ASP A 278 -19.70 -19.37 9.26
C ASP A 278 -20.85 -19.26 8.24
N SER A 279 -20.59 -19.57 6.97
CA SER A 279 -21.58 -19.41 5.89
C SER A 279 -22.60 -20.55 5.81
N TYR A 280 -22.15 -21.78 6.08
CA TYR A 280 -22.96 -22.99 5.89
C TYR A 280 -23.37 -23.65 7.21
N GLY A 281 -22.68 -23.33 8.30
CA GLY A 281 -23.08 -23.73 9.64
C GLY A 281 -24.41 -23.12 10.07
N ASP A 282 -24.95 -23.61 11.17
CA ASP A 282 -26.11 -23.01 11.80
C ASP A 282 -25.68 -21.80 12.65
N PRO A 283 -26.18 -20.58 12.38
CA PRO A 283 -25.83 -19.38 13.15
C PRO A 283 -26.13 -19.48 14.65
N ALA A 284 -26.99 -20.41 15.06
CA ALA A 284 -27.27 -20.68 16.46
C ALA A 284 -26.11 -21.35 17.21
N PHE A 285 -25.13 -21.90 16.50
CA PHE A 285 -23.96 -22.57 17.08
C PHE A 285 -22.77 -21.62 17.09
N ALA A 286 -22.09 -21.53 18.23
CA ALA A 286 -20.84 -20.77 18.32
C ALA A 286 -19.69 -21.65 17.83
N THR A 287 -19.04 -21.22 16.76
CA THR A 287 -17.92 -21.96 16.14
C THR A 287 -16.60 -21.28 16.47
N GLY A 288 -15.64 -22.05 16.99
CA GLY A 288 -14.29 -21.59 17.25
C GLY A 288 -13.49 -21.42 15.95
N ARG A 289 -12.29 -20.83 16.06
CA ARG A 289 -11.39 -20.77 14.90
C ARG A 289 -10.91 -22.18 14.56
N PRO A 290 -10.98 -22.61 13.28
CA PRO A 290 -10.43 -23.89 12.88
C PRO A 290 -8.91 -23.88 13.06
N THR A 291 -8.37 -25.06 13.35
CA THR A 291 -6.93 -25.33 13.46
C THR A 291 -6.60 -26.55 12.63
N GLY A 292 -5.33 -26.73 12.25
CA GLY A 292 -4.89 -27.86 11.42
C GLY A 292 -4.26 -27.41 10.11
N ALA A 293 -3.87 -28.37 9.28
CA ALA A 293 -3.18 -28.15 8.02
C ALA A 293 -3.31 -29.39 7.11
N ALA A 294 -2.92 -29.25 5.84
CA ALA A 294 -2.83 -30.36 4.87
C ALA A 294 -4.13 -31.16 4.73
N GLY A 295 -5.26 -30.46 4.65
CA GLY A 295 -6.57 -31.07 4.44
C GLY A 295 -7.15 -31.78 5.67
N GLN A 296 -6.54 -31.61 6.85
CA GLN A 296 -7.07 -32.10 8.12
C GLN A 296 -7.24 -30.94 9.10
N TYR A 297 -8.49 -30.64 9.45
CA TYR A 297 -8.84 -29.52 10.31
C TYR A 297 -9.63 -29.98 11.52
N ARG A 298 -9.53 -29.20 12.59
CA ARG A 298 -10.28 -29.37 13.83
C ARG A 298 -10.92 -28.05 14.20
N VAL A 299 -12.17 -28.13 14.65
CA VAL A 299 -12.89 -26.96 15.14
C VAL A 299 -13.72 -27.30 16.35
N ILE A 300 -13.78 -26.38 17.31
CA ILE A 300 -14.67 -26.49 18.47
C ILE A 300 -16.01 -25.85 18.12
N VAL A 301 -17.09 -26.60 18.27
CA VAL A 301 -18.46 -26.14 18.07
C VAL A 301 -19.20 -26.22 19.39
N ARG A 302 -19.83 -25.11 19.79
CA ARG A 302 -20.66 -25.06 21.00
C ARG A 302 -22.13 -25.02 20.61
N SER A 303 -22.88 -26.01 21.09
CA SER A 303 -24.32 -26.13 20.84
C SER A 303 -25.13 -25.36 21.87
N PRO A 304 -26.17 -24.62 21.46
CA PRO A 304 -27.14 -24.03 22.39
C PRO A 304 -28.04 -25.13 23.00
N GLU A 305 -28.68 -24.80 24.12
CA GLU A 305 -29.58 -25.70 24.84
C GLU A 305 -30.71 -26.21 23.93
N GLY A 306 -30.94 -27.53 23.91
CA GLY A 306 -31.98 -28.16 23.09
C GLY A 306 -31.62 -28.42 21.62
N ARG A 307 -30.41 -28.07 21.14
CA ARG A 307 -29.93 -28.44 19.80
C ARG A 307 -28.80 -29.48 19.86
N THR A 308 -28.75 -30.37 18.88
CA THR A 308 -27.70 -31.38 18.75
C THR A 308 -26.66 -30.97 17.72
N ALA A 309 -25.40 -31.35 17.94
CA ALA A 309 -24.34 -31.13 16.97
C ALA A 309 -24.62 -31.83 15.63
N ASP A 310 -25.36 -32.96 15.63
CA ASP A 310 -25.75 -33.66 14.41
C ASP A 310 -26.49 -32.77 13.39
N HIS A 311 -27.33 -31.85 13.86
CA HIS A 311 -28.01 -30.89 12.99
C HIS A 311 -27.01 -29.96 12.29
N TYR A 312 -26.05 -29.42 13.04
CA TYR A 312 -24.98 -28.57 12.52
C TYR A 312 -24.11 -29.33 11.51
N LEU A 313 -23.70 -30.56 11.84
CA LEU A 313 -22.88 -31.40 10.97
C LEU A 313 -23.63 -31.81 9.69
N ALA A 314 -24.93 -32.11 9.77
CA ALA A 314 -25.75 -32.41 8.61
C ALA A 314 -25.85 -31.23 7.64
N ARG A 315 -26.02 -30.00 8.16
CA ARG A 315 -26.00 -28.79 7.32
C ARG A 315 -24.65 -28.56 6.65
N LEU A 316 -23.54 -28.76 7.35
CA LEU A 316 -22.21 -28.66 6.76
C LEU A 316 -22.02 -29.71 5.65
N ARG A 317 -22.37 -30.98 5.89
CA ARG A 317 -22.30 -32.04 4.86
C ARG A 317 -23.10 -31.71 3.62
N ALA A 318 -24.27 -31.10 3.77
CA ALA A 318 -25.14 -30.76 2.65
C ALA A 318 -24.66 -29.54 1.83
N ASN A 319 -23.97 -28.58 2.46
CA ASN A 319 -23.71 -27.27 1.83
C ASN A 319 -22.23 -26.95 1.62
N ALA A 320 -21.31 -27.71 2.23
CA ALA A 320 -19.86 -27.50 2.16
C ALA A 320 -19.17 -28.68 1.45
N PRO A 321 -19.27 -28.80 0.10
CA PRO A 321 -18.77 -29.94 -0.66
C PRO A 321 -17.24 -30.12 -0.59
N MET A 322 -16.52 -29.11 -0.10
CA MET A 322 -15.07 -29.20 0.13
C MET A 322 -14.71 -30.22 1.22
N PHE A 323 -15.61 -30.51 2.15
CA PHE A 323 -15.38 -31.49 3.21
C PHE A 323 -15.85 -32.87 2.75
N ARG A 324 -14.89 -33.76 2.55
CA ARG A 324 -15.14 -35.16 2.21
C ARG A 324 -15.60 -35.97 3.43
N GLN A 325 -15.02 -35.70 4.60
CA GLN A 325 -15.34 -36.36 5.85
C GLN A 325 -15.53 -35.32 6.95
N ILE A 326 -16.59 -35.48 7.71
CA ILE A 326 -16.92 -34.66 8.88
C ILE A 326 -17.27 -35.63 10.01
N GLU A 327 -16.51 -35.58 11.11
CA GLU A 327 -16.66 -36.50 12.24
C GLU A 327 -16.55 -35.77 13.58
N VAL A 328 -17.21 -36.32 14.59
CA VAL A 328 -17.05 -35.87 15.98
C VAL A 328 -15.81 -36.55 16.55
N VAL A 329 -14.83 -35.75 16.97
CA VAL A 329 -13.58 -36.23 17.57
C VAL A 329 -13.76 -36.40 19.08
N SER A 330 -14.37 -35.41 19.73
CA SER A 330 -14.67 -35.45 21.16
C SER A 330 -15.92 -34.64 21.47
N GLU A 331 -16.62 -35.01 22.54
CA GLU A 331 -17.82 -34.33 23.01
C GLU A 331 -17.83 -34.29 24.54
N HIS A 332 -18.05 -33.12 25.11
CA HIS A 332 -18.17 -32.90 26.54
C HIS A 332 -19.11 -31.74 26.86
N PHE A 333 -19.44 -31.55 28.14
CA PHE A 333 -20.28 -30.45 28.60
C PHE A 333 -19.45 -29.42 29.36
N GLU A 334 -19.62 -28.15 29.01
CA GLU A 334 -19.14 -26.99 29.77
C GLU A 334 -20.37 -26.24 30.33
N GLY A 335 -20.72 -26.53 31.58
CA GLY A 335 -21.95 -26.01 32.20
C GLY A 335 -23.20 -26.57 31.54
N LYS A 336 -24.06 -25.69 30.99
CA LYS A 336 -25.27 -26.07 30.22
C LYS A 336 -24.99 -26.24 28.72
N SER A 337 -23.80 -25.89 28.27
CA SER A 337 -23.44 -25.93 26.85
C SER A 337 -22.73 -27.24 26.51
N ARG A 338 -23.11 -27.84 25.39
CA ARG A 338 -22.41 -28.99 24.82
C ARG A 338 -21.30 -28.49 23.90
N VAL A 339 -20.09 -28.95 24.16
CA VAL A 339 -18.88 -28.59 23.42
C VAL A 339 -18.41 -29.81 22.64
N VAL A 340 -18.31 -29.64 21.32
CA VAL A 340 -18.00 -30.73 20.39
C VAL A 340 -16.78 -30.34 19.58
N GLU A 341 -15.73 -31.16 19.63
CA GLU A 341 -14.61 -31.05 18.70
C GLU A 341 -14.96 -31.83 17.43
N VAL A 342 -14.90 -31.14 16.30
CA VAL A 342 -15.24 -31.68 14.98
C VAL A 342 -13.98 -31.78 14.14
N GLY A 343 -13.72 -32.98 13.60
CA GLY A 343 -12.70 -33.24 12.60
C GLY A 343 -13.27 -33.05 11.19
N LEU A 344 -12.56 -32.29 10.36
CA LEU A 344 -12.92 -32.00 8.97
C LEU A 344 -11.78 -32.46 8.06
N ARG A 345 -12.09 -33.28 7.05
CA ARG A 345 -11.11 -33.67 6.02
C ARG A 345 -11.55 -33.23 4.63
N THR A 346 -10.61 -32.70 3.85
CA THR A 346 -10.82 -32.26 2.46
C THR A 346 -10.32 -33.30 1.45
N HIS A 347 -10.60 -33.09 0.16
CA HIS A 347 -10.37 -34.06 -0.93
C HIS A 347 -8.92 -34.22 -1.35
#